data_AF-A0A8D8VPY3-F1
#
_entry.id   AF-A0A8D8VPY3-F1
#
_cell.length_a   1.000
_cell.length_b   1.000
_cell.length_c   1.000
_cell.angle_alpha   90.00
_cell.angle_beta   90.00
_cell.angle_gamma   90.00
#
_symmetry.space_group_name_H-M   'P 1'
#
loop_
_entity.id
_entity.type
_entity.pdbx_description
1 polymer ?
#
loop_
_entity_poly.entity_id
_entity_poly.type
_entity_poly.pdbx_seq_one_letter_code
_entity_poly.pdbx_strand_id
1 'polypeptide(L)'
;MEALSKTEKSLETKIKQSQESLELARTEAESAARALLARLFPQCAPKAKDTAHKAWIDQFESSLQQWIKEKSSSPNHSNSSRNGESNGENNPVMLSELEKQNAQLQAMVTNYKSIITDTEGMLNKLQTRVESEETRWNAQLETLTNERDALQERLRNLESNQSNSTSNQSSQDLSKEVSSLNSSLEEERQKNAEAQKDIQKLKSQLKIGFDSLQAEQKHVEDLTAQVAQLKEIVFKLSGIKTWRMGNSS
;
A
#
# COMPACT_ATOMS: atom_id res chain seq x y z
N MET A 1 20.40 21.40 9.31
CA MET A 1 19.87 22.40 10.26
C MET A 1 18.35 22.62 10.11
N GLU A 2 17.76 22.54 8.92
CA GLU A 2 16.30 22.76 8.74
C GLU A 2 15.39 21.68 9.35
N ALA A 3 15.81 20.41 9.36
CA ALA A 3 15.02 19.32 9.94
C ALA A 3 14.81 19.49 11.45
N LEU A 4 15.85 19.94 12.18
CA LEU A 4 15.79 20.20 13.62
C LEU A 4 14.89 21.41 13.94
N SER A 5 14.95 22.47 13.12
CA SER A 5 14.08 23.64 13.28
C SER A 5 12.60 23.31 13.05
N LYS A 6 12.29 22.40 12.10
CA LYS A 6 10.91 21.92 11.87
C LYS A 6 10.39 21.10 13.06
N THR A 7 11.23 20.24 13.65
CA THR A 7 10.84 19.46 14.83
C THR A 7 10.66 20.33 16.07
N GLU A 8 11.50 21.34 16.26
CA GLU A 8 11.40 22.30 17.38
C GLU A 8 10.09 23.11 17.30
N LYS A 9 9.78 23.71 16.15
CA LYS A 9 8.50 24.42 15.94
C LYS A 9 7.28 23.52 16.11
N SER A 10 7.37 22.25 15.71
CA SER A 10 6.30 21.28 15.90
C SER A 10 6.09 20.95 17.38
N LEU A 11 7.16 20.81 18.16
CA LEU A 11 7.10 20.60 19.60
C LEU A 11 6.54 21.83 20.33
N GLU A 12 6.98 23.04 19.98
CA GLU A 12 6.43 24.29 20.54
C GLU A 12 4.91 24.40 20.29
N THR A 13 4.47 24.04 19.08
CA THR A 13 3.05 24.07 18.73
C THR A 13 2.27 23.01 19.52
N LYS A 14 2.82 21.80 19.68
CA LYS A 14 2.19 20.75 20.51
C LYS A 14 2.12 21.12 21.98
N ILE A 15 3.16 21.74 22.52
CA ILE A 15 3.18 22.23 23.91
C ILE A 15 2.10 23.29 24.09
N LYS A 16 1.99 24.25 23.17
CA LYS A 16 0.97 25.29 23.22
C LYS A 16 -0.45 24.72 23.14
N GLN A 17 -0.69 23.78 22.21
CA GLN A 17 -1.99 23.10 22.08
C GLN A 17 -2.34 22.28 23.33
N SER A 18 -1.36 21.58 23.91
CA SER A 18 -1.56 20.83 25.15
C SER A 18 -1.90 21.75 26.32
N GLN A 19 -1.25 22.93 26.40
CA GLN A 19 -1.51 23.90 27.46
C GLN A 19 -2.90 24.55 27.30
N GLU A 20 -3.30 24.90 26.09
CA GLU A 20 -4.64 25.41 25.78
C GLU A 20 -5.73 24.38 26.12
N SER A 21 -5.50 23.10 25.78
CA SER A 21 -6.42 22.01 26.13
C SER A 21 -6.56 21.80 27.64
N LEU A 22 -5.46 21.94 28.40
CA LEU A 22 -5.49 21.80 29.86
C LEU A 22 -6.24 22.96 30.53
N GLU A 23 -6.05 24.19 30.07
CA GLU A 23 -6.78 25.35 30.59
C GLU A 23 -8.29 25.27 30.25
N LEU A 24 -8.64 24.79 29.05
CA LEU A 24 -10.04 24.53 28.70
C LEU A 24 -10.67 23.47 29.62
N ALA A 25 -10.01 22.32 29.79
CA ALA A 25 -10.50 21.25 30.66
C ALA A 25 -10.65 21.72 32.12
N ARG A 26 -9.71 22.56 32.59
CA ARG A 26 -9.76 23.16 33.93
C ARG A 26 -10.96 24.08 34.10
N THR A 27 -11.17 25.01 33.17
CA THR A 27 -12.30 25.97 33.26
C THR A 27 -13.66 25.25 33.16
N GLU A 28 -13.75 24.21 32.34
CA GLU A 28 -14.94 23.36 32.24
C GLU A 28 -15.22 22.60 33.54
N ALA A 29 -14.21 21.96 34.13
CA ALA A 29 -14.33 21.28 35.41
C ALA A 29 -14.72 22.25 36.55
N GLU A 30 -14.10 23.43 36.58
CA GLU A 30 -14.42 24.49 37.54
C GLU A 30 -15.88 24.96 37.39
N SER A 31 -16.38 25.13 36.16
CA SER A 31 -17.76 25.51 35.87
C SER A 31 -18.76 24.41 36.27
N ALA A 32 -18.47 23.15 35.94
CA ALA A 32 -19.30 22.00 36.29
C ALA A 32 -19.42 21.81 37.81
N ALA A 33 -18.31 21.98 38.55
CA ALA A 33 -18.31 21.92 40.01
C ALA A 33 -19.18 23.03 40.63
N ARG A 34 -19.07 24.28 40.13
CA ARG A 34 -19.93 25.38 40.58
C ARG A 34 -21.41 25.10 40.31
N ALA A 35 -21.74 24.60 39.12
CA ALA A 35 -23.12 24.27 38.74
C ALA A 35 -23.71 23.16 39.63
N LEU A 36 -22.92 22.13 39.94
CA LEU A 36 -23.33 21.06 40.85
C LEU A 36 -23.63 21.60 42.26
N LEU A 37 -22.72 22.39 42.83
CA LEU A 37 -22.87 22.95 44.16
C LEU A 37 -24.06 23.91 44.26
N ALA A 38 -24.27 24.74 43.24
CA ALA A 38 -25.43 25.63 43.17
C ALA A 38 -26.75 24.87 43.05
N ARG A 39 -26.76 23.69 42.41
CA ARG A 39 -27.95 22.83 42.33
C ARG A 39 -28.26 22.13 43.65
N LEU A 40 -27.23 21.69 44.38
CA LEU A 40 -27.41 21.02 45.68
C LEU A 40 -27.81 21.98 46.79
N PHE A 41 -27.28 23.21 46.77
CA PHE A 41 -27.56 24.23 47.77
C PHE A 41 -27.87 25.60 47.13
N PRO A 42 -29.06 25.76 46.52
CA PRO A 42 -29.45 26.99 45.81
C PRO A 42 -29.37 28.25 46.67
N GLN A 43 -29.68 28.13 47.96
CA GLN A 43 -29.65 29.21 48.95
C GLN A 43 -28.24 29.68 49.33
N CYS A 44 -27.20 28.89 49.07
CA CYS A 44 -25.81 29.19 49.43
C CYS A 44 -24.96 29.60 48.22
N ALA A 45 -25.51 29.55 47.00
CA ALA A 45 -24.78 29.84 45.77
C ALA A 45 -24.44 31.35 45.65
N PRO A 46 -23.15 31.72 45.50
CA PRO A 46 -22.75 33.10 45.26
C PRO A 46 -23.35 33.66 43.96
N LYS A 47 -23.96 34.85 44.02
CA LYS A 47 -24.62 35.51 42.88
C LYS A 47 -23.64 36.17 41.90
N ALA A 48 -22.37 36.31 42.29
CA ALA A 48 -21.34 36.93 41.46
C ALA A 48 -20.82 35.94 40.41
N LYS A 49 -21.11 36.19 39.13
CA LYS A 49 -20.70 35.34 38.01
C LYS A 49 -19.22 35.47 37.65
N ASP A 50 -18.60 36.63 37.92
CA ASP A 50 -17.23 36.97 37.51
C ASP A 50 -16.23 36.91 38.67
N THR A 51 -16.31 35.86 39.49
CA THR A 51 -15.33 35.61 40.56
C THR A 51 -14.40 34.45 40.18
N ALA A 52 -13.12 34.60 40.53
CA ALA A 52 -12.14 33.52 40.44
C ALA A 52 -12.64 32.28 41.21
N HIS A 53 -12.37 31.08 40.70
CA HIS A 53 -12.98 29.84 41.22
C HIS A 53 -12.75 29.62 42.70
N LYS A 54 -11.53 29.87 43.16
CA LYS A 54 -11.20 29.79 44.58
C LYS A 54 -12.06 30.74 45.44
N ALA A 55 -12.16 32.01 45.04
CA ALA A 55 -12.95 32.99 45.76
C ALA A 55 -14.46 32.65 45.77
N TRP A 56 -14.96 32.05 44.69
CA TRP A 56 -16.33 31.57 44.63
C TRP A 56 -16.58 30.43 45.62
N ILE A 57 -15.66 29.46 45.71
CA ILE A 57 -15.75 28.34 46.65
C ILE A 57 -15.70 28.81 48.11
N ASP A 58 -14.77 29.72 48.44
CA ASP A 58 -14.63 30.24 49.81
C ASP A 58 -15.90 30.98 50.27
N GLN A 59 -16.57 31.71 49.36
CA GLN A 59 -17.86 32.38 49.62
C GLN A 59 -19.01 31.38 49.77
N PHE A 60 -19.03 30.33 48.94
CA PHE A 60 -20.01 29.26 49.04
C PHE A 60 -19.88 28.52 50.38
N GLU A 61 -18.66 28.18 50.80
CA GLU A 61 -18.39 27.52 52.08
C GLU A 61 -18.85 28.36 53.27
N SER A 62 -18.52 29.65 53.27
CA SER A 62 -18.95 30.59 54.32
C SER A 62 -20.48 30.68 54.41
N SER A 63 -21.16 30.75 53.25
CA SER A 63 -22.62 30.80 53.17
C SER A 63 -23.28 29.50 53.63
N LEU A 64 -22.64 28.36 53.34
CA LEU A 64 -23.08 27.04 53.80
C LEU A 64 -22.94 26.89 55.32
N GLN A 65 -21.81 27.29 55.90
CA GLN A 65 -21.61 27.27 57.35
C GLN A 65 -22.62 28.15 58.08
N GLN A 66 -22.92 29.33 57.54
CA GLN A 66 -23.96 30.21 58.10
C GLN A 66 -25.34 29.57 58.01
N TRP A 67 -25.70 28.96 56.88
CA TRP A 67 -26.97 28.28 56.70
C TRP A 67 -27.12 27.08 57.65
N ILE A 68 -26.07 26.29 57.85
CA ILE A 68 -26.05 25.19 58.81
C ILE A 68 -26.26 25.72 60.22
N LYS A 69 -25.55 26.79 60.60
CA LYS A 69 -25.67 27.42 61.93
C LYS A 69 -27.07 27.99 62.16
N GLU A 70 -27.69 28.58 61.15
CA GLU A 70 -29.06 29.09 61.21
C GLU A 70 -30.09 27.96 61.37
N LYS A 71 -29.89 26.85 60.65
CA LYS A 71 -30.73 25.65 60.78
C LYS A 71 -30.55 24.94 62.13
N SER A 72 -29.35 24.93 62.69
CA SER A 72 -29.09 24.36 64.02
C SER A 72 -29.51 25.27 65.17
N SER A 73 -29.64 26.58 64.94
CA SER A 73 -30.01 27.57 65.97
C SER A 73 -31.51 27.95 65.94
N SER A 74 -32.30 27.33 65.06
CA SER A 74 -33.75 27.50 65.03
C SER A 74 -34.38 26.80 66.27
N PRO A 75 -35.21 27.49 67.07
CA PRO A 75 -35.66 27.03 68.39
C PRO A 75 -36.77 25.96 68.35
N ASN A 76 -36.75 25.03 67.39
CA ASN A 76 -37.80 24.01 67.26
C ASN A 76 -37.34 22.54 67.35
N HIS A 77 -36.10 22.28 67.77
CA HIS A 77 -35.66 20.92 68.14
C HIS A 77 -34.65 20.92 69.29
N SER A 78 -35.08 21.45 70.45
CA SER A 78 -34.48 21.12 71.73
C SER A 78 -35.44 20.20 72.49
N ASN A 79 -35.33 18.88 72.25
CA ASN A 79 -35.78 17.84 73.18
C ASN A 79 -35.00 16.55 72.89
N SER A 80 -33.73 16.54 73.28
CA SER A 80 -33.04 15.28 73.59
C SER A 80 -31.91 15.56 74.59
N SER A 81 -32.30 16.09 75.74
CA SER A 81 -31.50 15.96 76.97
C SER A 81 -32.40 16.26 78.16
N ARG A 82 -33.09 15.23 78.66
CA ARG A 82 -33.68 15.26 80.00
C ARG A 82 -33.77 13.84 80.55
N ASN A 83 -33.02 13.62 81.63
CA ASN A 83 -33.06 12.48 82.53
C ASN A 83 -34.48 12.02 82.86
N GLY A 84 -34.64 10.72 83.14
CA GLY A 84 -35.76 10.25 83.95
C GLY A 84 -36.17 8.83 83.59
N GLU A 85 -35.72 7.88 84.39
CA GLU A 85 -36.41 6.60 84.61
C GLU A 85 -37.91 6.86 84.76
N SER A 86 -38.71 6.37 83.82
CA SER A 86 -40.14 6.17 84.03
C SER A 86 -40.68 5.20 82.99
N ASN A 87 -41.04 4.02 83.48
CA ASN A 87 -42.09 3.16 82.96
C ASN A 87 -41.99 2.74 81.49
N GLY A 88 -41.41 1.56 81.29
CA GLY A 88 -41.65 0.71 80.14
C GLY A 88 -43.11 0.25 80.07
N GLU A 89 -43.99 1.12 79.61
CA GLU A 89 -45.20 0.68 78.92
C GLU A 89 -44.78 0.24 77.51
N ASN A 90 -44.45 -1.05 77.42
CA ASN A 90 -44.45 -1.80 76.18
C ASN A 90 -45.86 -1.70 75.59
N ASN A 91 -46.12 -0.67 74.79
CA ASN A 91 -47.36 -0.55 74.05
C ASN A 91 -47.36 -1.70 73.02
N PRO A 92 -48.17 -2.76 73.21
CA PRO A 92 -48.07 -3.99 72.41
C PRO A 92 -48.33 -3.74 70.93
N VAL A 93 -49.06 -2.66 70.62
CA VAL A 93 -49.31 -2.18 69.26
C VAL A 93 -48.03 -1.63 68.62
N MET A 94 -47.21 -0.88 69.36
CA MET A 94 -45.94 -0.33 68.85
C MET A 94 -44.91 -1.44 68.62
N LEU A 95 -44.84 -2.43 69.51
CA LEU A 95 -43.96 -3.58 69.34
C LEU A 95 -44.37 -4.41 68.11
N SER A 96 -45.67 -4.68 67.95
CA SER A 96 -46.19 -5.40 66.79
C SER A 96 -45.95 -4.65 65.46
N GLU A 97 -46.10 -3.33 65.43
CA GLU A 97 -45.79 -2.52 64.25
C GLU A 97 -44.29 -2.53 63.91
N LEU A 98 -43.41 -2.46 64.93
CA LEU A 98 -41.96 -2.58 64.74
C LEU A 98 -41.55 -3.96 64.23
N GLU A 99 -42.16 -5.04 64.71
CA GLU A 99 -41.94 -6.40 64.20
C GLU A 99 -42.37 -6.52 62.73
N LYS A 100 -43.51 -5.91 62.38
CA LYS A 100 -44.01 -5.89 61.00
C LYS A 100 -43.08 -5.12 60.06
N GLN A 101 -42.59 -3.96 60.50
CA GLN A 101 -41.61 -3.17 59.76
C GLN A 101 -40.28 -3.91 59.62
N ASN A 102 -39.81 -4.58 60.66
CA ASN A 102 -38.59 -5.37 60.61
C ASN A 102 -38.74 -6.56 59.64
N ALA A 103 -39.87 -7.26 59.65
CA ALA A 103 -40.16 -8.32 58.69
C ALA A 103 -40.20 -7.79 57.24
N GLN A 104 -40.80 -6.62 57.01
CA GLN A 104 -40.81 -5.98 55.71
C GLN A 104 -39.40 -5.57 55.24
N LEU A 105 -38.59 -5.00 56.14
CA LEU A 105 -37.20 -4.65 55.86
C LEU A 105 -36.36 -5.90 55.54
N GLN A 106 -36.53 -6.99 56.29
CA GLN A 106 -35.86 -8.27 56.03
C GLN A 106 -36.25 -8.85 54.67
N ALA A 107 -37.53 -8.77 54.29
CA ALA A 107 -38.00 -9.19 52.98
C ALA A 107 -37.37 -8.35 51.85
N MET A 108 -37.30 -7.02 52.02
CA MET A 108 -36.65 -6.14 51.05
C MET A 108 -35.15 -6.43 50.93
N VAL A 109 -34.45 -6.61 52.05
CA VAL A 109 -33.01 -6.98 52.04
C VAL A 109 -32.80 -8.30 51.31
N THR A 110 -33.66 -9.30 51.54
CA THR A 110 -33.57 -10.59 50.85
C THR A 110 -33.79 -10.45 49.35
N ASN A 111 -34.78 -9.65 48.95
CA ASN A 111 -35.04 -9.33 47.55
C ASN A 111 -33.84 -8.63 46.90
N TYR A 112 -33.30 -7.57 47.52
CA TYR A 112 -32.12 -6.88 47.01
C TYR A 112 -30.89 -7.79 46.90
N LYS A 113 -30.67 -8.69 47.87
CA LYS A 113 -29.59 -9.69 47.76
C LYS A 113 -29.77 -10.61 46.56
N SER A 114 -31.00 -11.03 46.27
CA SER A 114 -31.31 -11.84 45.08
C SER A 114 -30.99 -11.07 43.80
N ILE A 115 -31.48 -9.83 43.68
CA ILE A 115 -31.23 -8.97 42.51
C ILE A 115 -29.73 -8.77 42.31
N ILE A 116 -28.98 -8.48 43.37
CA ILE A 116 -27.53 -8.30 43.30
C ILE A 116 -26.88 -9.57 42.74
N THR A 117 -27.19 -10.74 43.32
CA THR A 117 -26.62 -12.02 42.88
C THR A 117 -26.94 -12.31 41.41
N ASP A 118 -28.18 -12.04 40.97
CA ASP A 118 -28.60 -12.24 39.59
C ASP A 118 -27.89 -11.29 38.63
N THR A 119 -27.75 -10.02 39.02
CA THR A 119 -27.05 -9.01 38.20
C THR A 119 -25.55 -9.25 38.12
N GLU A 120 -24.90 -9.65 39.22
CA GLU A 120 -23.49 -10.06 39.24
C GLU A 120 -23.27 -11.28 38.35
N GLY A 121 -24.17 -12.27 38.40
CA GLY A 121 -24.12 -13.43 37.51
C GLY A 121 -24.28 -13.06 36.03
N MET A 122 -25.16 -12.11 35.71
CA MET A 122 -25.33 -11.61 34.34
C MET A 122 -24.11 -10.82 33.87
N LEU A 123 -23.55 -9.97 34.73
CA LEU A 123 -22.36 -9.18 34.43
C LEU A 123 -21.16 -10.08 34.15
N ASN A 124 -20.95 -11.11 34.96
CA ASN A 124 -19.86 -12.07 34.76
C ASN A 124 -19.97 -12.82 33.42
N LYS A 125 -21.19 -13.23 33.04
CA LYS A 125 -21.46 -13.84 31.72
C LYS A 125 -21.17 -12.87 30.58
N LEU A 126 -21.56 -11.60 30.72
CA LEU A 126 -21.30 -10.58 29.71
C LEU A 126 -19.80 -10.33 29.57
N GLN A 127 -19.10 -10.16 30.69
CA GLN A 127 -17.65 -9.97 30.72
C GLN A 127 -16.94 -11.13 30.02
N THR A 128 -17.28 -12.38 30.37
CA THR A 128 -16.68 -13.57 29.74
C THR A 128 -16.91 -13.59 28.22
N ARG A 129 -18.11 -13.20 27.76
CA ARG A 129 -18.42 -13.12 26.32
C ARG A 129 -17.60 -12.04 25.64
N VAL A 130 -17.51 -10.85 26.23
CA VAL A 130 -16.70 -9.75 25.69
C VAL A 130 -15.23 -10.15 25.60
N GLU A 131 -14.66 -10.71 26.66
CA GLU A 131 -13.26 -11.19 26.67
C GLU A 131 -13.02 -12.27 25.59
N SER A 132 -13.97 -13.20 25.42
CA SER A 132 -13.87 -14.22 24.38
C SER A 132 -13.94 -13.65 22.96
N GLU A 133 -14.77 -12.63 22.76
CA GLU A 133 -14.97 -12.00 21.45
C GLU A 133 -13.79 -11.08 21.11
N GLU A 134 -13.25 -10.37 22.09
CA GLU A 134 -12.01 -9.58 21.97
C GLU A 134 -10.83 -10.49 21.63
N THR A 135 -10.69 -11.63 22.31
CA THR A 135 -9.65 -12.62 21.99
C THR A 135 -9.80 -13.14 20.56
N ARG A 136 -11.04 -13.46 20.13
CA ARG A 136 -11.32 -13.91 18.77
C ARG A 136 -10.95 -12.85 17.73
N TRP A 137 -11.35 -11.59 17.95
CA TRP A 137 -11.07 -10.51 17.02
C TRP A 137 -9.58 -10.15 16.98
N ASN A 138 -8.87 -10.20 18.11
CA ASN A 138 -7.43 -10.01 18.13
C ASN A 138 -6.69 -11.09 17.30
N ALA A 139 -7.07 -12.36 17.44
CA ALA A 139 -6.49 -13.44 16.64
C ALA A 139 -6.79 -13.28 15.13
N GLN A 140 -8.00 -12.84 14.77
CA GLN A 140 -8.36 -12.54 13.39
C GLN A 140 -7.56 -11.36 12.83
N LEU A 141 -7.40 -10.30 13.62
CA LEU A 141 -6.63 -9.12 13.24
C LEU A 141 -5.16 -9.46 13.02
N GLU A 142 -4.56 -10.27 13.91
CA GLU A 142 -3.19 -10.75 13.76
C GLU A 142 -3.01 -11.56 12.47
N THR A 143 -3.94 -12.48 12.19
CA THR A 143 -3.93 -13.28 10.96
C THR A 143 -3.99 -12.40 9.71
N LEU A 144 -4.96 -11.47 9.64
CA LEU A 144 -5.10 -10.56 8.51
C LEU A 144 -3.91 -9.61 8.36
N THR A 145 -3.30 -9.20 9.48
CA THR A 145 -2.09 -8.37 9.48
C THR A 145 -0.93 -9.13 8.84
N ASN A 146 -0.72 -10.38 9.27
CA ASN A 146 0.34 -11.24 8.73
C ASN A 146 0.13 -11.54 7.23
N GLU A 147 -1.12 -11.82 6.81
CA GLU A 147 -1.45 -12.02 5.40
C GLU A 147 -1.17 -10.77 4.56
N ARG A 148 -1.56 -9.59 5.07
CA ARG A 148 -1.32 -8.31 4.40
C ARG A 148 0.18 -8.01 4.29
N ASP A 149 0.96 -8.27 5.33
CA ASP A 149 2.42 -8.10 5.30
C ASP A 149 3.07 -9.05 4.29
N ALA A 150 2.65 -10.32 4.25
CA ALA A 150 3.14 -11.31 3.28
C ALA A 150 2.80 -10.92 1.84
N LEU A 151 1.59 -10.39 1.59
CA LEU A 151 1.19 -9.89 0.28
C LEU A 151 1.97 -8.65 -0.12
N GLN A 152 2.23 -7.72 0.80
CA GLN A 152 3.06 -6.54 0.55
C GLN A 152 4.49 -6.94 0.19
N GLU A 153 5.08 -7.92 0.87
CA GLU A 153 6.40 -8.44 0.54
C GLU A 153 6.43 -9.11 -0.84
N ARG A 154 5.41 -9.91 -1.16
CA ARG A 154 5.28 -10.53 -2.49
C ARG A 154 5.14 -9.48 -3.59
N LEU A 155 4.36 -8.43 -3.36
CA LEU A 155 4.19 -7.32 -4.30
C LEU A 155 5.52 -6.61 -4.53
N ARG A 156 6.25 -6.28 -3.46
CA ARG A 156 7.59 -5.66 -3.54
C ARG A 156 8.58 -6.54 -4.31
N ASN A 157 8.55 -7.85 -4.10
CA ASN A 157 9.39 -8.80 -4.84
C ASN A 157 9.03 -8.84 -6.32
N LEU A 158 7.74 -8.84 -6.66
CA LEU A 158 7.27 -8.79 -8.04
C LEU A 158 7.64 -7.47 -8.72
N GLU A 159 7.48 -6.33 -8.04
CA GLU A 159 7.88 -5.02 -8.55
C GLU A 159 9.39 -4.94 -8.76
N SER A 160 10.20 -5.51 -7.86
CA SER A 160 11.65 -5.60 -8.03
C SER A 160 12.02 -6.51 -9.21
N ASN A 161 11.40 -7.68 -9.33
CA ASN A 161 11.64 -8.60 -10.45
C ASN A 161 11.19 -8.00 -11.79
N GLN A 162 10.08 -7.27 -11.80
CA GLN A 162 9.62 -6.54 -12.97
C GLN A 162 10.59 -5.41 -13.30
N SER A 163 11.05 -4.64 -12.32
CA SER A 163 12.05 -3.58 -12.54
C SER A 163 13.38 -4.14 -13.04
N ASN A 164 13.79 -5.33 -12.60
CA ASN A 164 14.98 -6.03 -13.08
C ASN A 164 14.79 -6.59 -14.50
N SER A 165 13.62 -7.13 -14.81
CA SER A 165 13.30 -7.67 -16.16
C SER A 165 13.01 -6.56 -17.18
N THR A 166 12.46 -5.45 -16.71
CA THR A 166 12.18 -4.22 -17.50
C THR A 166 13.38 -3.28 -17.47
N SER A 167 14.40 -3.56 -16.65
CA SER A 167 15.71 -2.93 -16.78
C SER A 167 16.14 -3.20 -18.21
N ASN A 168 16.15 -2.13 -18.97
CA ASN A 168 16.27 -2.08 -20.43
C ASN A 168 17.47 -2.83 -20.99
N GLN A 169 18.34 -3.41 -20.18
CA GLN A 169 19.54 -4.13 -20.57
C GLN A 169 19.26 -5.27 -21.54
N SER A 170 18.36 -6.21 -21.22
CA SER A 170 18.10 -7.33 -22.14
C SER A 170 17.42 -6.86 -23.44
N SER A 171 16.53 -5.88 -23.37
CA SER A 171 15.84 -5.34 -24.55
C SER A 171 16.77 -4.49 -25.43
N GLN A 172 17.63 -3.69 -24.81
CA GLN A 172 18.61 -2.83 -25.47
C GLN A 172 19.77 -3.63 -26.05
N ASP A 173 20.20 -4.71 -25.39
CA ASP A 173 21.23 -5.61 -25.90
C ASP A 173 20.70 -6.42 -27.08
N LEU A 174 19.47 -6.94 -27.00
CA LEU A 174 18.80 -7.54 -28.16
C LEU A 174 18.63 -6.54 -29.30
N SER A 175 18.28 -5.28 -29.00
CA SER A 175 18.16 -4.23 -30.02
C SER A 175 19.50 -3.92 -30.71
N LYS A 176 20.60 -3.85 -29.95
CA LYS A 176 21.95 -3.68 -30.50
C LYS A 176 22.35 -4.88 -31.37
N GLU A 177 22.07 -6.09 -30.91
CA GLU A 177 22.39 -7.31 -31.65
C GLU A 177 21.60 -7.36 -32.97
N VAL A 178 20.29 -7.08 -32.94
CA VAL A 178 19.46 -6.95 -34.15
C VAL A 178 20.00 -5.88 -35.10
N SER A 179 20.43 -4.72 -34.59
CA SER A 179 21.03 -3.68 -35.43
C SER A 179 22.34 -4.13 -36.08
N SER A 180 23.18 -4.85 -35.35
CA SER A 180 24.47 -5.35 -35.87
C SER A 180 24.27 -6.45 -36.92
N LEU A 181 23.34 -7.38 -36.68
CA LEU A 181 22.98 -8.43 -37.61
C LEU A 181 22.37 -7.86 -38.89
N ASN A 182 21.53 -6.83 -38.78
CA ASN A 182 21.00 -6.15 -39.97
C ASN A 182 22.09 -5.46 -40.79
N SER A 183 23.08 -4.83 -40.15
CA SER A 183 24.22 -4.23 -40.86
C SER A 183 25.03 -5.30 -41.60
N SER A 184 25.33 -6.42 -40.93
CA SER A 184 26.07 -7.52 -41.54
C SER A 184 25.28 -8.19 -42.67
N LEU A 185 23.96 -8.34 -42.51
CA LEU A 185 23.09 -8.86 -43.57
C LEU A 185 23.08 -7.94 -44.80
N GLU A 186 23.09 -6.63 -44.60
CA GLU A 186 23.12 -5.66 -45.70
C GLU A 186 24.47 -5.67 -46.42
N GLU A 187 25.59 -5.78 -45.68
CA GLU A 187 26.92 -5.97 -46.27
C GLU A 187 27.00 -7.24 -47.12
N GLU A 188 26.50 -8.37 -46.63
CA GLU A 188 26.47 -9.61 -47.39
C GLU A 188 25.54 -9.53 -48.61
N ARG A 189 24.42 -8.81 -48.51
CA ARG A 189 23.57 -8.51 -49.67
C ARG A 189 24.30 -7.69 -50.72
N GLN A 190 25.06 -6.68 -50.30
CA GLN A 190 25.86 -5.86 -51.21
C GLN A 190 26.94 -6.70 -51.90
N LYS A 191 27.71 -7.50 -51.16
CA LYS A 191 28.71 -8.42 -51.72
C LYS A 191 28.07 -9.40 -52.71
N ASN A 192 26.90 -9.93 -52.40
CA ASN A 192 26.19 -10.84 -53.29
C ASN A 192 25.71 -10.14 -54.57
N ALA A 193 25.23 -8.90 -54.47
CA ALA A 193 24.87 -8.09 -55.64
C ALA A 193 26.09 -7.79 -56.54
N GLU A 194 27.25 -7.50 -55.94
CA GLU A 194 28.51 -7.32 -56.65
C GLU A 194 28.96 -8.62 -57.33
N ALA A 195 28.93 -9.74 -56.64
CA ALA A 195 29.25 -11.05 -57.20
C ALA A 195 28.31 -11.41 -58.37
N GLN A 196 27.01 -11.11 -58.27
CA GLN A 196 26.06 -11.29 -59.38
C GLN A 196 26.42 -10.43 -60.59
N LYS A 197 26.84 -9.17 -60.38
CA LYS A 197 27.28 -8.28 -61.46
C LYS A 197 28.50 -8.86 -62.18
N ASP A 198 29.46 -9.39 -61.43
CA ASP A 198 30.66 -9.99 -62.01
C ASP A 198 30.37 -11.30 -62.74
N ILE A 199 29.46 -12.14 -62.23
CA ILE A 199 28.96 -13.31 -62.95
C ILE A 199 28.35 -12.89 -64.30
N GLN A 200 27.58 -11.81 -64.35
CA GLN A 200 27.00 -11.31 -65.61
C GLN A 200 28.08 -10.83 -66.59
N LYS A 201 29.12 -10.15 -66.12
CA LYS A 201 30.26 -9.74 -66.96
C LYS A 201 31.03 -10.94 -67.50
N LEU A 202 31.34 -11.92 -66.65
CA LEU A 202 32.03 -13.14 -67.07
C LEU A 202 31.19 -13.91 -68.08
N LYS A 203 29.87 -13.97 -67.88
CA LYS A 203 28.95 -14.60 -68.84
C LYS A 203 28.95 -13.88 -70.19
N SER A 204 28.98 -12.55 -70.23
CA SER A 204 29.06 -11.81 -71.49
C SER A 204 30.42 -11.98 -72.18
N GLN A 205 31.52 -11.95 -71.43
CA GLN A 205 32.86 -12.26 -71.96
C GLN A 205 32.95 -13.67 -72.53
N LEU A 206 32.40 -14.66 -71.83
CA LEU A 206 32.37 -16.05 -72.28
C LEU A 206 31.52 -16.20 -73.55
N LYS A 207 30.41 -15.47 -73.66
CA LYS A 207 29.60 -15.44 -74.88
C LYS A 207 30.38 -14.87 -76.07
N ILE A 208 31.08 -13.74 -75.87
CA ILE A 208 31.94 -13.15 -76.91
C ILE A 208 33.05 -14.12 -77.33
N GLY A 209 33.72 -14.74 -76.35
CA GLY A 209 34.76 -15.74 -76.62
C GLY A 209 34.24 -16.95 -77.38
N PHE A 210 33.05 -17.44 -77.02
CA PHE A 210 32.38 -18.54 -77.73
C PHE A 210 32.06 -18.17 -79.18
N ASP A 211 31.48 -16.99 -79.42
CA ASP A 211 31.13 -16.53 -80.76
C ASP A 211 32.39 -16.33 -81.63
N SER A 212 33.47 -15.81 -81.05
CA SER A 212 34.77 -15.67 -81.72
C SER A 212 35.37 -17.02 -82.07
N LEU A 213 35.34 -18.00 -81.15
CA LEU A 213 35.83 -19.35 -81.41
C LEU A 213 35.04 -20.03 -82.53
N GLN A 214 33.71 -19.85 -82.55
CA GLN A 214 32.85 -20.38 -83.60
C GLN A 214 33.17 -19.76 -84.98
N ALA A 215 33.47 -18.46 -85.02
CA ALA A 215 33.88 -17.78 -86.25
C ALA A 215 35.23 -18.31 -86.77
N GLU A 216 36.21 -18.49 -85.88
CA GLU A 216 37.51 -19.07 -86.22
C GLU A 216 37.39 -20.53 -86.67
N GLN A 217 36.56 -21.34 -86.01
CA GLN A 217 36.27 -22.71 -86.40
C GLN A 217 35.76 -22.77 -87.85
N LYS A 218 34.81 -21.90 -88.19
CA LYS A 218 34.28 -21.78 -89.56
C LYS A 218 35.37 -21.34 -90.54
N HIS A 219 36.23 -20.40 -90.16
CA HIS A 219 37.34 -19.96 -91.01
C HIS A 219 38.36 -21.08 -91.27
N VAL A 220 38.67 -21.90 -90.25
CA VAL A 220 39.53 -23.08 -90.39
C VAL A 220 38.89 -24.13 -91.29
N GLU A 221 37.58 -24.36 -91.19
CA GLU A 221 36.84 -25.24 -92.11
C GLU A 221 36.95 -24.74 -93.56
N ASP A 222 36.74 -23.43 -93.80
CA ASP A 222 36.89 -22.81 -95.12
C ASP A 222 38.32 -22.96 -95.66
N LEU A 223 39.34 -22.68 -94.85
CA LEU A 223 40.75 -22.85 -95.24
C LEU A 223 41.08 -24.32 -95.51
N THR A 224 40.55 -25.25 -94.72
CA THR A 224 40.75 -26.69 -94.94
C THR A 224 40.13 -27.12 -96.26
N ALA A 225 38.94 -26.62 -96.59
CA ALA A 225 38.30 -26.83 -97.89
C ALA A 225 39.14 -26.26 -99.03
N GLN A 226 39.69 -25.05 -98.89
CA GLN A 226 40.59 -24.45 -99.89
C GLN A 226 41.87 -25.28 -100.06
N VAL A 227 42.50 -25.73 -98.97
CA VAL A 227 43.69 -26.61 -99.03
C VAL A 227 43.36 -27.92 -99.73
N ALA A 228 42.19 -28.52 -99.48
CA ALA A 228 41.75 -29.72 -100.19
C ALA A 228 41.57 -29.49 -101.69
N GLN A 229 40.94 -28.37 -102.09
CA GLN A 229 40.81 -27.97 -103.49
C GLN A 229 42.18 -27.74 -104.16
N LEU A 230 43.10 -27.06 -103.48
CA LEU A 230 44.45 -26.84 -104.01
C LEU A 230 45.23 -28.15 -104.17
N LYS A 231 45.13 -29.08 -103.20
CA LYS A 231 45.72 -30.42 -103.31
C LYS A 231 45.18 -31.15 -104.55
N GLU A 232 43.88 -31.08 -104.80
CA GLU A 232 43.25 -31.67 -105.98
C GLU A 232 43.75 -31.03 -107.29
N ILE A 233 43.89 -29.71 -107.34
CA ILE A 233 44.44 -29.00 -108.51
C ILE A 233 45.91 -29.39 -108.75
N VAL A 234 46.73 -29.43 -107.70
CA VAL A 234 48.14 -29.86 -107.79
C VAL A 234 48.24 -31.31 -108.25
N PHE A 235 47.38 -32.19 -107.76
CA PHE A 235 47.29 -33.57 -108.23
C PHE A 235 47.03 -33.63 -109.74
N LYS A 236 46.01 -32.89 -110.23
CA LYS A 236 45.71 -32.78 -111.67
C LYS A 236 46.88 -32.22 -112.49
N LEU A 237 47.56 -31.18 -112.01
CA LEU A 237 48.71 -30.57 -112.71
C LEU A 237 49.96 -31.48 -112.71
N SER A 238 50.21 -32.22 -111.62
CA SER A 238 51.31 -33.18 -111.54
C SER A 238 51.11 -34.37 -112.48
N GLY A 239 49.86 -34.84 -112.64
CA GLY A 239 49.49 -35.85 -113.64
C GLY A 239 49.67 -35.37 -115.09
N ILE A 240 49.58 -34.06 -115.35
CA ILE A 240 49.85 -33.46 -116.68
C ILE A 240 51.36 -33.33 -116.93
N LYS A 241 52.17 -33.10 -115.90
CA LYS A 241 53.64 -32.94 -116.03
C LYS A 241 54.35 -34.25 -116.41
N THR A 242 53.83 -35.40 -115.97
CA THR A 242 54.32 -36.73 -116.39
C THR A 242 54.07 -37.02 -117.88
N TRP A 243 53.08 -36.38 -118.51
CA TRP A 243 52.85 -36.51 -119.96
C TRP A 243 53.74 -35.57 -120.81
N ARG A 244 54.19 -34.42 -120.28
CA ARG A 244 54.93 -33.41 -121.06
C ARG A 244 56.46 -33.59 -121.04
N MET A 245 57.02 -34.41 -120.15
CA MET A 245 58.47 -34.76 -120.14
C MET A 245 58.78 -36.06 -120.90
N GLY A 246 57.82 -36.61 -121.67
CA GLY A 246 57.99 -37.82 -122.49
C GLY A 246 57.96 -37.59 -124.01
N ASN A 247 57.86 -36.35 -124.49
CA ASN A 247 57.78 -36.07 -125.93
C ASN A 247 58.53 -34.79 -126.31
N SER A 248 59.80 -34.95 -126.67
CA SER A 248 60.41 -34.36 -127.87
C SER A 248 61.92 -34.62 -127.84
N SER A 249 62.31 -35.64 -128.63
CA SER A 249 63.54 -35.66 -129.41
C SER A 249 63.70 -34.41 -130.28
#